data_AF-A0A2V2BQT4-F1
#
_entry.id   AF-A0A2V2BQT4-F1
#
_cell.length_a   1.000
_cell.length_b   1.000
_cell.length_c   1.000
_cell.angle_alpha   90.00
_cell.angle_beta   90.00
_cell.angle_gamma   90.00
#
_symmetry.space_group_name_H-M   'P 1'
#
loop_
_entity.id
_entity.type
_entity.pdbx_description
1 polymer ?
#
loop_
_entity_poly.entity_id
_entity_poly.type
_entity_poly.pdbx_seq_one_letter_code
_entity_poly.pdbx_strand_id
1 'polypeptide(L)'
;MENPPADAPLILPEPKSVRWGDGFLPWERAEFKIGKDGVPVGEFLSVEFADMPQEAHDISISEVGIKIRAGSGRGAKLALQTLRQIGMQSGGRGFRFAEISDAPDLEVRGFMLDISRCKVPRLGELSRLVDMLALFKYNRLELYMEHTFAFEGHEIVWAGASPLSPAAVRKLGEICAVAGVELVPNMNGLGHMERWLRYPEYRYLAESEAPFVDPLGTVRKYPTTLYPDGRALDFMDSLYAQLLPNFEGENFNIGGDEPWELGMGRSRARCEAEGGKYGVYIAHMLGLRERAAKYGKKVCFWADVLMQSPEYSELLPCDMTPILWGYYLDHPYEEQCSYMKGLGRDFLVAPGTSTWNSFGSRWDCA
;
A
#
# COMPACT_ATOMS: atom_id res chain seq x y z
N MET A 1 27.80 22.26 -9.12
CA MET A 1 28.03 21.09 -8.25
C MET A 1 29.31 20.45 -8.73
N GLU A 2 30.28 20.23 -7.84
CA GLU A 2 31.44 19.40 -8.18
C GLU A 2 30.94 17.99 -8.49
N ASN A 3 31.53 17.34 -9.50
CA ASN A 3 31.19 15.94 -9.78
C ASN A 3 31.56 15.10 -8.55
N PRO A 4 30.70 14.15 -8.13
CA PRO A 4 31.02 13.29 -7.01
C PRO A 4 32.32 12.53 -7.28
N PRO A 5 33.12 12.20 -6.24
CA PRO A 5 34.27 11.33 -6.37
C PRO A 5 33.92 10.03 -7.13
N ALA A 6 34.85 9.51 -7.92
CA ALA A 6 34.59 8.30 -8.72
C ALA A 6 34.25 7.05 -7.88
N ASP A 7 34.62 7.05 -6.60
CA ASP A 7 34.31 6.00 -5.63
C ASP A 7 33.21 6.41 -4.62
N ALA A 8 32.42 7.44 -4.94
CA ALA A 8 31.27 7.84 -4.16
C ALA A 8 30.16 6.78 -4.28
N PRO A 9 29.63 6.28 -3.15
CA PRO A 9 28.48 5.38 -3.14
C PRO A 9 27.25 6.01 -3.81
N LEU A 10 26.53 5.21 -4.58
CA LEU A 10 25.22 5.58 -5.12
C LEU A 10 24.14 5.42 -4.04
N ILE A 11 23.31 6.44 -3.85
CA ILE A 11 22.19 6.40 -2.89
C ILE A 11 20.88 6.54 -3.68
N LEU A 12 19.96 5.59 -3.50
CA LEU A 12 18.67 5.53 -4.19
C LEU A 12 17.51 5.33 -3.20
N PRO A 13 16.48 6.20 -3.17
CA PRO A 13 16.38 7.45 -3.92
C PRO A 13 17.47 8.44 -3.52
N GLU A 14 17.81 9.33 -4.46
CA GLU A 14 18.83 10.36 -4.27
C GLU A 14 18.44 11.28 -3.10
N PRO A 15 19.35 11.57 -2.15
CA PRO A 15 19.05 12.46 -1.06
C PRO A 15 18.90 13.91 -1.53
N LYS A 16 18.17 14.73 -0.78
CA LYS A 16 18.06 16.18 -1.07
C LYS A 16 19.39 16.89 -1.20
N SER A 17 20.39 16.50 -0.42
CA SER A 17 21.76 16.92 -0.62
C SER A 17 22.76 15.90 -0.08
N VAL A 18 23.91 15.80 -0.75
CA VAL A 18 25.06 15.03 -0.29
C VAL A 18 26.34 15.80 -0.61
N ARG A 19 27.25 15.88 0.36
CA ARG A 19 28.63 16.35 0.18
C ARG A 19 29.58 15.28 0.68
N TRP A 20 30.42 14.78 -0.23
CA TRP A 20 31.44 13.80 0.10
C TRP A 20 32.71 14.49 0.58
N GLY A 21 33.25 14.01 1.69
CA GLY A 21 34.53 14.47 2.24
C GLY A 21 35.69 13.57 1.83
N ASP A 22 36.90 14.08 2.06
CA ASP A 22 38.13 13.32 1.95
C ASP A 22 38.35 12.48 3.21
N GLY A 23 38.58 11.18 3.05
CA GLY A 23 38.85 10.26 4.16
C GLY A 23 37.71 9.27 4.43
N PHE A 24 37.96 8.41 5.40
CA PHE A 24 37.08 7.29 5.74
C PHE A 24 37.02 7.06 7.26
N LEU A 25 35.82 6.77 7.76
CA LEU A 25 35.58 6.24 9.09
C LEU A 25 35.76 4.71 9.03
N PRO A 26 36.82 4.16 9.66
CA PRO A 26 37.14 2.74 9.56
C PRO A 26 36.08 1.86 10.23
N TRP A 27 35.98 0.60 9.78
CA TRP A 27 34.95 -0.34 10.24
C TRP A 27 34.91 -0.54 11.76
N GLU A 28 36.06 -0.51 12.44
CA GLU A 28 36.11 -0.65 13.91
C GLU A 28 35.37 0.50 14.64
N ARG A 29 35.17 1.63 13.97
CA ARG A 29 34.45 2.81 14.50
C ARG A 29 33.14 3.09 13.75
N ALA A 30 32.78 2.24 12.81
CA ALA A 30 31.56 2.36 12.00
C ALA A 30 30.54 1.27 12.31
N GLU A 31 30.85 0.32 13.18
CA GLU A 31 29.95 -0.75 13.55
C GLU A 31 28.74 -0.23 14.33
N PHE A 32 27.54 -0.61 13.87
CA PHE A 32 26.28 -0.36 14.55
C PHE A 32 25.34 -1.55 14.35
N LYS A 33 24.32 -1.62 15.20
CA LYS A 33 23.25 -2.62 15.17
C LYS A 33 21.91 -1.93 15.02
N ILE A 34 20.91 -2.67 14.55
CA ILE A 34 19.52 -2.19 14.51
C ILE A 34 18.92 -2.44 15.90
N GLY A 35 18.49 -1.37 16.56
CA GLY A 35 17.79 -1.41 17.84
C GLY A 35 16.43 -2.10 17.74
N LYS A 36 15.82 -2.41 18.88
CA LYS A 36 14.49 -3.07 18.93
C LYS A 36 13.38 -2.23 18.28
N ASP A 37 13.55 -0.92 18.30
CA ASP A 37 12.67 0.08 17.69
C ASP A 37 12.99 0.34 16.20
N GLY A 38 14.01 -0.32 15.64
CA GLY A 38 14.49 -0.13 14.27
C GLY A 38 15.48 1.02 14.09
N VAL A 39 15.87 1.71 15.16
CA VAL A 39 16.82 2.84 15.13
C VAL A 39 18.26 2.30 15.22
N PRO A 40 19.24 2.84 14.46
CA PRO A 40 20.63 2.40 14.54
C PRO A 40 21.27 2.79 15.89
N VAL A 41 22.05 1.87 16.47
CA VAL A 41 22.77 2.08 17.73
C VAL A 41 24.19 1.52 17.60
N GLY A 42 25.20 2.32 17.95
CA GLY A 42 26.62 1.93 17.91
C GLY A 42 27.46 2.77 18.85
N GLU A 43 28.68 2.33 19.15
CA GLU A 43 29.59 3.04 20.08
C GLU A 43 29.96 4.44 19.56
N PHE A 44 30.17 4.56 18.25
CA PHE A 44 30.50 5.80 17.55
C PHE A 44 29.34 6.31 16.70
N LEU A 45 28.12 5.85 16.96
CA LEU A 45 26.91 6.32 16.28
C LEU A 45 25.97 6.96 17.29
N SER A 46 25.59 8.21 17.04
CA SER A 46 24.61 8.93 17.86
C SER A 46 23.39 9.34 17.04
N VAL A 47 22.20 9.25 17.66
CA VAL A 47 20.93 9.70 17.09
C VAL A 47 20.37 10.78 18.01
N GLU A 48 20.14 11.98 17.45
CA GLU A 48 19.55 13.13 18.13
C GLU A 48 18.19 13.44 17.48
N PHE A 49 17.12 13.50 18.27
CA PHE A 49 15.82 13.95 17.77
C PHE A 49 15.75 15.48 17.84
N ALA A 50 15.39 16.10 16.70
CA ALA A 50 15.34 17.54 16.54
C ALA A 50 13.97 17.99 15.99
N ASP A 51 13.69 19.28 16.10
CA ASP A 51 12.48 19.88 15.52
C ASP A 51 12.60 19.96 13.99
N MET A 52 12.18 18.89 13.33
CA MET A 52 12.25 18.65 11.88
C MET A 52 11.01 17.83 11.44
N PRO A 53 10.64 17.81 10.16
CA PRO A 53 9.60 16.92 9.66
C PRO A 53 9.85 15.46 10.06
N GLN A 54 8.79 14.68 10.33
CA GLN A 54 8.91 13.36 10.98
C GLN A 54 9.87 12.38 10.28
N GLU A 55 9.94 12.43 8.95
CA GLU A 55 10.80 11.56 8.13
C GLU A 55 12.09 12.26 7.65
N ALA A 56 12.30 13.53 8.00
CA ALA A 56 13.53 14.24 7.68
C ALA A 56 14.69 13.76 8.56
N HIS A 57 15.88 13.74 7.97
CA HIS A 57 17.10 13.35 8.66
C HIS A 57 18.36 13.98 8.04
N ASP A 58 19.34 14.23 8.89
CA ASP A 58 20.71 14.60 8.50
C ASP A 58 21.68 13.54 9.00
N ILE A 59 22.71 13.26 8.21
CA ILE A 59 23.79 12.32 8.52
C ILE A 59 25.13 13.02 8.34
N SER A 60 25.95 13.00 9.39
CA SER A 60 27.36 13.40 9.33
C SER A 60 28.22 12.17 9.61
N ILE A 61 29.11 11.83 8.67
CA ILE A 61 30.12 10.79 8.80
C ILE A 61 31.48 11.48 8.81
N SER A 62 32.19 11.37 9.93
CA SER A 62 33.48 12.03 10.15
C SER A 62 34.47 11.11 10.87
N GLU A 63 35.67 11.62 11.16
CA GLU A 63 36.68 10.91 11.96
C GLU A 63 36.22 10.62 13.39
N VAL A 64 35.17 11.30 13.89
CA VAL A 64 34.66 11.12 15.26
C VAL A 64 33.65 9.97 15.30
N GLY A 65 32.92 9.73 14.20
CA GLY A 65 31.87 8.73 14.10
C GLY A 65 30.74 9.15 13.16
N ILE A 66 29.57 8.56 13.38
CA ILE A 66 28.32 8.83 12.65
C ILE A 66 27.38 9.61 13.57
N LYS A 67 26.93 10.79 13.13
CA LYS A 67 25.88 11.56 13.80
C LYS A 67 24.64 11.60 12.93
N ILE A 68 23.50 11.19 13.48
CA ILE A 68 22.19 11.31 12.86
C ILE A 68 21.38 12.36 13.63
N ARG A 69 20.83 13.33 12.92
CA ARG A 69 19.75 14.19 13.44
C ARG A 69 18.47 13.80 12.71
N ALA A 70 17.36 13.58 13.42
CA ALA A 70 16.12 13.15 12.79
C ALA A 70 14.90 13.82 13.43
N GLY A 71 13.84 14.04 12.64
CA GLY A 71 12.58 14.58 13.18
C GLY A 71 11.81 13.59 14.06
N SER A 72 12.01 12.29 13.82
CA SER A 72 11.43 11.22 14.65
C SER A 72 12.17 9.90 14.44
N GLY A 73 11.72 8.83 15.10
CA GLY A 73 12.18 7.47 14.81
C GLY A 73 12.00 7.06 13.34
N ARG A 74 11.03 7.62 12.60
CA ARG A 74 10.87 7.37 11.16
C ARG A 74 12.05 7.94 10.37
N GLY A 75 12.43 9.19 10.62
CA GLY A 75 13.62 9.79 10.00
C GLY A 75 14.90 9.03 10.32
N ALA A 76 15.06 8.56 11.57
CA ALA A 76 16.22 7.74 11.95
C ALA A 76 16.26 6.38 11.23
N LYS A 77 15.10 5.75 10.99
CA LYS A 77 15.00 4.54 10.16
C LYS A 77 15.39 4.80 8.71
N LEU A 78 15.01 5.94 8.13
CA LEU A 78 15.43 6.31 6.77
C LEU A 78 16.94 6.59 6.70
N ALA A 79 17.51 7.24 7.72
CA ALA A 79 18.95 7.46 7.85
C ALA A 79 19.73 6.14 7.87
N LEU A 80 19.22 5.14 8.60
CA LEU A 80 19.76 3.78 8.59
C LEU A 80 19.80 3.19 7.17
N GLN A 81 18.77 3.40 6.34
CA GLN A 81 18.77 2.86 4.97
C GLN A 81 19.82 3.54 4.09
N THR A 82 20.00 4.85 4.24
CA THR A 82 21.09 5.58 3.60
C THR A 82 22.45 5.00 4.00
N LEU A 83 22.69 4.78 5.31
CA LEU A 83 23.92 4.14 5.81
C LEU A 83 24.09 2.71 5.29
N ARG A 84 23.02 1.92 5.20
CA ARG A 84 23.04 0.56 4.64
C ARG A 84 23.51 0.57 3.19
N GLN A 85 22.94 1.44 2.35
CA GLN A 85 23.33 1.52 0.94
C GLN A 85 24.78 1.95 0.76
N ILE A 86 25.25 2.92 1.55
CA ILE A 86 26.66 3.31 1.54
C ILE A 86 27.54 2.12 1.98
N GLY A 87 27.14 1.42 3.05
CA GLY A 87 27.90 0.30 3.59
C GLY A 87 28.03 -0.85 2.60
N MET A 88 26.97 -1.16 1.84
CA MET A 88 26.95 -2.19 0.78
C MET A 88 27.94 -1.90 -0.36
N GLN A 89 28.37 -0.66 -0.53
CA GLN A 89 29.29 -0.21 -1.58
C GLN A 89 30.68 0.16 -1.03
N SER A 90 30.84 0.14 0.29
CA SER A 90 32.09 0.52 0.96
C SER A 90 33.06 -0.66 1.00
N GLY A 91 34.32 -0.41 0.64
CA GLY A 91 35.40 -1.40 0.74
C GLY A 91 36.01 -1.48 2.14
N GLY A 92 37.20 -2.09 2.26
CA GLY A 92 37.89 -2.25 3.55
C GLY A 92 38.29 -0.94 4.26
N ARG A 93 38.18 0.22 3.59
CA ARG A 93 38.48 1.54 4.18
C ARG A 93 37.40 2.03 5.16
N GLY A 94 36.19 1.46 5.11
CA GLY A 94 35.05 1.91 5.92
C GLY A 94 34.17 2.94 5.20
N PHE A 95 33.38 3.69 5.97
CA PHE A 95 32.48 4.71 5.44
C PHE A 95 33.27 5.92 4.95
N ARG A 96 33.06 6.35 3.70
CA ARG A 96 33.55 7.65 3.24
C ARG A 96 32.92 8.78 4.07
N PHE A 97 33.69 9.80 4.41
CA PHE A 97 33.14 10.98 5.08
C PHE A 97 32.07 11.65 4.23
N ALA A 98 30.99 12.08 4.87
CA ALA A 98 29.84 12.61 4.17
C ALA A 98 29.00 13.53 5.08
N GLU A 99 28.41 14.55 4.47
CA GLU A 99 27.31 15.33 5.03
C GLU A 99 26.10 15.14 4.12
N ILE A 100 25.02 14.56 4.65
CA ILE A 100 23.81 14.22 3.91
C ILE A 100 22.62 14.86 4.62
N SER A 101 21.72 15.47 3.86
CA SER A 101 20.42 15.93 4.36
C SER A 101 19.34 15.40 3.42
N ASP A 102 18.28 14.82 4.00
CA ASP A 102 17.25 14.16 3.21
C ASP A 102 15.87 14.19 3.89
N ALA A 103 14.83 14.22 3.07
CA ALA A 103 13.42 14.15 3.45
C ALA A 103 12.58 13.71 2.25
N PRO A 104 11.50 12.93 2.44
CA PRO A 104 10.68 12.46 1.33
C PRO A 104 9.82 13.59 0.72
N ASP A 105 9.59 13.54 -0.59
CA ASP A 105 8.66 14.44 -1.30
C ASP A 105 7.19 14.07 -1.08
N LEU A 106 6.93 12.78 -0.90
CA LEU A 106 5.59 12.22 -0.71
C LEU A 106 5.50 11.61 0.68
N GLU A 107 4.47 11.98 1.44
CA GLU A 107 4.22 11.41 2.77
C GLU A 107 3.92 9.91 2.68
N VAL A 108 3.19 9.47 1.65
CA VAL A 108 2.86 8.06 1.42
C VAL A 108 3.64 7.55 0.21
N ARG A 109 4.47 6.52 0.45
CA ARG A 109 5.26 5.83 -0.56
C ARG A 109 4.94 4.35 -0.44
N GLY A 110 3.88 3.96 -1.14
CA GLY A 110 3.26 2.64 -1.02
C GLY A 110 3.66 1.68 -2.13
N PHE A 111 3.74 0.40 -1.78
CA PHE A 111 3.78 -0.70 -2.74
C PHE A 111 2.58 -1.62 -2.48
N MET A 112 1.72 -1.77 -3.48
CA MET A 112 0.60 -2.72 -3.41
C MET A 112 1.00 -4.03 -4.09
N LEU A 113 0.87 -5.14 -3.36
CA LEU A 113 1.10 -6.48 -3.87
C LEU A 113 -0.22 -7.23 -4.03
N ASP A 114 -0.55 -7.63 -5.26
CA ASP A 114 -1.62 -8.59 -5.52
C ASP A 114 -1.21 -9.99 -5.06
N ILE A 115 -1.86 -10.47 -4.00
CA ILE A 115 -1.72 -11.84 -3.50
C ILE A 115 -3.00 -12.65 -3.71
N SER A 116 -3.90 -12.20 -4.57
CA SER A 116 -5.16 -12.87 -4.91
C SER A 116 -5.09 -13.57 -6.26
N ARG A 117 -4.17 -13.16 -7.14
CA ARG A 117 -4.03 -13.69 -8.50
C ARG A 117 -2.82 -14.63 -8.55
N CYS A 118 -3.12 -15.92 -8.52
CA CYS A 118 -2.20 -17.06 -8.65
C CYS A 118 -1.40 -17.45 -7.39
N LYS A 119 -0.58 -16.55 -6.81
CA LYS A 119 0.40 -16.94 -5.79
C LYS A 119 0.33 -16.04 -4.57
N VAL A 120 0.22 -16.67 -3.40
CA VAL A 120 0.44 -16.03 -2.10
C VAL A 120 1.91 -16.28 -1.71
N PRO A 121 2.74 -15.23 -1.57
CA PRO A 121 4.13 -15.42 -1.16
C PRO A 121 4.22 -15.94 0.28
N ARG A 122 5.25 -16.75 0.55
CA ARG A 122 5.56 -17.18 1.92
C ARG A 122 6.00 -15.99 2.76
N LEU A 123 5.81 -16.07 4.07
CA LEU A 123 6.22 -15.01 5.01
C LEU A 123 7.69 -14.58 4.84
N GLY A 124 8.60 -15.53 4.57
CA GLY A 124 10.00 -15.21 4.30
C GLY A 124 10.22 -14.33 3.06
N GLU A 125 9.43 -14.53 2.00
CA GLU A 125 9.50 -13.68 0.80
C GLU A 125 8.88 -12.30 1.04
N LEU A 126 7.75 -12.24 1.77
CA LEU A 126 7.17 -10.97 2.20
C LEU A 126 8.14 -10.18 3.09
N SER A 127 8.90 -10.86 3.95
CA SER A 127 9.92 -10.25 4.80
C SER A 127 11.07 -9.65 3.95
N ARG A 128 11.51 -10.36 2.91
CA ARG A 128 12.51 -9.83 1.96
C ARG A 128 11.98 -8.64 1.17
N LEU A 129 10.71 -8.68 0.76
CA LEU A 129 10.05 -7.54 0.12
C LEU A 129 10.04 -6.34 1.05
N VAL A 130 9.67 -6.49 2.32
CA VAL A 130 9.68 -5.40 3.32
C VAL A 130 11.09 -4.83 3.50
N ASP A 131 12.12 -5.67 3.58
CA ASP A 131 13.51 -5.19 3.66
C ASP A 131 13.92 -4.37 2.43
N MET A 132 13.53 -4.81 1.23
CA MET A 132 13.78 -4.08 -0.01
C MET A 132 13.01 -2.75 -0.05
N LEU A 133 11.73 -2.77 0.33
CA LEU A 133 10.90 -1.56 0.40
C LEU A 133 11.50 -0.54 1.36
N ALA A 134 11.93 -0.98 2.54
CA ALA A 134 12.62 -0.14 3.50
C ALA A 134 13.93 0.41 2.92
N LEU A 135 14.76 -0.42 2.27
CA LEU A 135 16.01 0.02 1.64
C LEU A 135 15.78 1.16 0.64
N PHE A 136 14.68 1.13 -0.12
CA PHE A 136 14.26 2.17 -1.06
C PHE A 136 13.33 3.23 -0.44
N LYS A 137 13.24 3.30 0.88
CA LYS A 137 12.52 4.32 1.67
C LYS A 137 10.99 4.33 1.44
N TYR A 138 10.40 3.23 0.96
CA TYR A 138 8.95 3.04 1.01
C TYR A 138 8.49 2.92 2.47
N ASN A 139 7.29 3.42 2.77
CA ASN A 139 6.73 3.39 4.12
C ASN A 139 5.36 2.73 4.20
N ARG A 140 4.87 2.13 3.11
CA ARG A 140 3.61 1.37 3.11
C ARG A 140 3.72 0.12 2.22
N LEU A 141 3.28 -1.01 2.75
CA LEU A 141 3.01 -2.24 2.02
C LEU A 141 1.52 -2.52 2.10
N GLU A 142 0.85 -2.54 0.95
CA GLU A 142 -0.56 -2.87 0.84
C GLU A 142 -0.72 -4.28 0.26
N LEU A 143 -1.50 -5.15 0.90
CA LEU A 143 -1.77 -6.49 0.41
C LEU A 143 -3.19 -6.55 -0.17
N TYR A 144 -3.29 -6.77 -1.48
CA TYR A 144 -4.59 -6.97 -2.15
C TYR A 144 -5.07 -8.42 -1.97
N MET A 145 -6.14 -8.56 -1.18
CA MET A 145 -6.65 -9.80 -0.61
C MET A 145 -8.16 -9.92 -0.85
N GLU A 146 -8.56 -10.72 -1.85
CA GLU A 146 -9.96 -11.09 -2.07
C GLU A 146 -10.35 -12.30 -1.20
N HIS A 147 -9.58 -13.38 -1.30
CA HIS A 147 -9.86 -14.68 -0.68
C HIS A 147 -8.61 -15.31 -0.05
N THR A 148 -7.47 -14.61 -0.06
CA THR A 148 -6.16 -15.20 0.30
C THR A 148 -5.77 -14.98 1.75
N PHE A 149 -6.78 -14.85 2.60
CA PHE A 149 -6.70 -14.92 4.06
C PHE A 149 -7.46 -16.15 4.55
N ALA A 150 -6.96 -16.82 5.59
CA ALA A 150 -7.57 -18.03 6.14
C ALA A 150 -8.78 -17.69 7.03
N PHE A 151 -9.89 -17.29 6.41
CA PHE A 151 -11.16 -17.00 7.07
C PHE A 151 -11.80 -18.27 7.63
N GLU A 152 -11.97 -18.36 8.94
CA GLU A 152 -12.63 -19.48 9.61
C GLU A 152 -14.07 -19.63 9.12
N GLY A 153 -14.46 -20.86 8.76
CA GLY A 153 -15.80 -21.19 8.23
C GLY A 153 -15.99 -20.89 6.74
N HIS A 154 -14.95 -20.39 6.06
CA HIS A 154 -14.96 -20.07 4.63
C HIS A 154 -13.89 -20.85 3.86
N GLU A 155 -13.47 -22.03 4.36
CA GLU A 155 -12.39 -22.86 3.82
C GLU A 155 -12.61 -23.22 2.35
N ILE A 156 -13.87 -23.43 1.94
CA ILE A 156 -14.23 -23.73 0.55
C ILE A 156 -13.69 -22.69 -0.44
N VAL A 157 -13.55 -21.43 0.00
CA VAL A 157 -13.11 -20.31 -0.85
C VAL A 157 -11.59 -20.25 -0.96
N TRP A 158 -10.87 -20.49 0.13
CA TRP A 158 -9.44 -20.21 0.23
C TRP A 158 -8.52 -21.44 0.34
N ALA A 159 -9.03 -22.64 0.63
CA ALA A 159 -8.21 -23.82 0.93
C ALA A 159 -7.18 -24.15 -0.16
N GLY A 160 -7.54 -23.90 -1.43
CA GLY A 160 -6.65 -24.10 -2.59
C GLY A 160 -5.72 -22.93 -2.91
N ALA A 161 -5.80 -21.81 -2.19
CA ALA A 161 -5.09 -20.57 -2.51
C ALA A 161 -3.78 -20.38 -1.74
N SER A 162 -3.46 -21.27 -0.79
CA SER A 162 -2.32 -21.11 0.14
C SER A 162 -2.38 -19.78 0.91
N PRO A 163 -3.50 -19.48 1.60
CA PRO A 163 -3.73 -18.16 2.17
C PRO A 163 -2.74 -17.81 3.29
N LEU A 164 -2.66 -16.53 3.60
CA LEU A 164 -2.03 -16.08 4.84
C LEU A 164 -2.93 -16.42 6.04
N SER A 165 -2.32 -16.98 7.08
CA SER A 165 -2.99 -17.18 8.37
C SER A 165 -2.99 -15.89 9.20
N PRO A 166 -3.90 -15.75 10.18
CA PRO A 166 -3.88 -14.63 11.12
C PRO A 166 -2.51 -14.43 11.79
N ALA A 167 -1.85 -15.53 12.19
CA ALA A 167 -0.53 -15.48 12.81
C ALA A 167 0.56 -15.00 11.83
N ALA A 168 0.49 -15.38 10.55
CA ALA A 168 1.43 -14.93 9.53
C ALA A 168 1.28 -13.43 9.26
N VAL A 169 0.04 -12.92 9.19
CA VAL A 169 -0.23 -11.48 9.01
C VAL A 169 0.29 -10.67 10.20
N ARG A 170 0.00 -11.09 11.44
CA ARG A 170 0.53 -10.40 12.65
C ARG A 170 2.06 -10.41 12.66
N LYS A 171 2.69 -11.54 12.31
CA LYS A 171 4.14 -11.62 12.23
C LYS A 171 4.73 -10.71 11.15
N LEU A 172 4.05 -10.59 10.00
CA LEU A 172 4.45 -9.63 8.97
C LEU A 172 4.30 -8.19 9.47
N GLY A 173 3.23 -7.88 10.21
CA GLY A 173 3.03 -6.58 10.87
C GLY A 173 4.20 -6.18 11.77
N GLU A 174 4.69 -7.10 12.62
CA GLU A 174 5.87 -6.87 13.45
C GLU A 174 7.12 -6.52 12.62
N ILE A 175 7.33 -7.23 11.51
CA ILE A 175 8.48 -7.00 10.61
C ILE A 175 8.37 -5.64 9.94
N CYS A 176 7.19 -5.29 9.43
CA CYS A 176 6.88 -3.98 8.87
C CYS A 176 7.12 -2.86 9.90
N ALA A 177 6.66 -3.03 11.13
CA ALA A 177 6.84 -2.03 12.20
C ALA A 177 8.31 -1.74 12.52
N VAL A 178 9.15 -2.78 12.61
CA VAL A 178 10.61 -2.63 12.79
C VAL A 178 11.21 -1.88 11.61
N ALA A 179 10.83 -2.24 10.38
CA ALA A 179 11.30 -1.61 9.15
C ALA A 179 10.79 -0.17 8.93
N GLY A 180 9.77 0.28 9.68
CA GLY A 180 9.14 1.58 9.48
C GLY A 180 8.15 1.60 8.31
N VAL A 181 7.62 0.44 7.94
CA VAL A 181 6.62 0.25 6.89
C VAL A 181 5.27 0.00 7.53
N GLU A 182 4.22 0.67 7.08
CA GLU A 182 2.84 0.39 7.44
C GLU A 182 2.33 -0.81 6.64
N LEU A 183 1.74 -1.81 7.29
CA LEU A 183 1.05 -2.92 6.62
C LEU A 183 -0.45 -2.58 6.50
N VAL A 184 -0.94 -2.44 5.26
CA VAL A 184 -2.32 -2.04 4.97
C VAL A 184 -3.07 -3.21 4.29
N PRO A 185 -4.24 -3.62 4.81
CA PRO A 185 -5.10 -4.54 4.08
C PRO A 185 -5.78 -3.82 2.91
N ASN A 186 -5.94 -4.52 1.80
CA ASN A 186 -6.82 -4.13 0.70
C ASN A 186 -7.76 -5.29 0.40
N MET A 187 -9.05 -5.08 0.63
CA MET A 187 -10.08 -6.09 0.43
C MET A 187 -11.28 -5.46 -0.25
N ASN A 188 -11.58 -5.95 -1.44
CA ASN A 188 -12.73 -5.49 -2.20
C ASN A 188 -14.04 -5.84 -1.49
N GLY A 189 -14.90 -4.83 -1.28
CA GLY A 189 -16.19 -4.98 -0.59
C GLY A 189 -17.43 -4.92 -1.48
N LEU A 190 -17.26 -4.91 -2.81
CA LEU A 190 -18.37 -4.85 -3.76
C LEU A 190 -18.09 -5.66 -5.04
N GLY A 191 -17.16 -5.17 -5.87
CA GLY A 191 -16.67 -5.87 -7.06
C GLY A 191 -15.65 -6.96 -6.69
N HIS A 192 -15.09 -7.64 -7.70
CA HIS A 192 -14.03 -8.65 -7.52
C HIS A 192 -14.39 -9.84 -6.59
N MET A 193 -15.68 -10.17 -6.47
CA MET A 193 -16.17 -11.25 -5.60
C MET A 193 -16.32 -12.60 -6.30
N GLU A 194 -15.75 -12.76 -7.50
CA GLU A 194 -15.87 -13.99 -8.32
C GLU A 194 -15.47 -15.26 -7.53
N ARG A 195 -14.39 -15.16 -6.75
CA ARG A 195 -13.84 -16.26 -5.96
C ARG A 195 -14.81 -16.75 -4.88
N TRP A 196 -15.65 -15.86 -4.38
CA TRP A 196 -16.70 -16.15 -3.41
C TRP A 196 -17.98 -16.62 -4.10
N LEU A 197 -18.48 -15.84 -5.06
CA LEU A 197 -19.80 -16.02 -5.68
C LEU A 197 -19.89 -17.21 -6.64
N ARG A 198 -18.75 -17.83 -7.00
CA ARG A 198 -18.75 -19.09 -7.76
C ARG A 198 -19.29 -20.30 -6.99
N TYR A 199 -19.39 -20.21 -5.68
CA TYR A 199 -19.88 -21.28 -4.81
C TYR A 199 -21.38 -21.10 -4.49
N PRO A 200 -22.20 -22.17 -4.55
CA PRO A 200 -23.64 -22.08 -4.30
C PRO A 200 -24.02 -21.42 -2.97
N GLU A 201 -23.22 -21.64 -1.92
CA GLU A 201 -23.41 -21.13 -0.57
C GLU A 201 -23.43 -19.60 -0.50
N TYR A 202 -22.77 -18.91 -1.43
CA TYR A 202 -22.69 -17.44 -1.47
C TYR A 202 -23.55 -16.83 -2.57
N ARG A 203 -24.24 -17.62 -3.40
CA ARG A 203 -25.01 -17.10 -4.55
C ARG A 203 -26.11 -16.13 -4.14
N TYR A 204 -26.64 -16.26 -2.92
CA TYR A 204 -27.64 -15.33 -2.38
C TYR A 204 -27.12 -13.89 -2.23
N LEU A 205 -25.80 -13.70 -2.22
CA LEU A 205 -25.13 -12.40 -2.16
C LEU A 205 -24.88 -11.79 -3.54
N ALA A 206 -25.07 -12.52 -4.65
CA ALA A 206 -24.75 -12.01 -5.98
C ALA A 206 -25.75 -10.95 -6.45
N GLU A 207 -25.23 -9.92 -7.13
CA GLU A 207 -26.02 -8.89 -7.83
C GLU A 207 -26.83 -9.49 -8.98
N SER A 208 -26.22 -10.39 -9.76
CA SER A 208 -26.85 -10.97 -10.94
C SER A 208 -26.54 -12.46 -11.10
N GLU A 209 -27.26 -13.11 -12.01
CA GLU A 209 -27.01 -14.49 -12.42
C GLU A 209 -25.85 -14.53 -13.43
N ALA A 210 -25.10 -15.63 -13.45
CA ALA A 210 -24.02 -15.86 -14.41
C ALA A 210 -24.34 -17.04 -15.35
N PRO A 211 -23.78 -17.09 -16.58
CA PRO A 211 -22.81 -16.13 -17.12
C PRO A 211 -23.44 -14.80 -17.52
N PHE A 212 -22.62 -13.74 -17.52
CA PHE A 212 -22.99 -12.42 -18.04
C PHE A 212 -21.86 -11.85 -18.93
N VAL A 213 -22.16 -10.82 -19.70
CA VAL A 213 -21.16 -10.08 -20.50
C VAL A 213 -20.84 -8.78 -19.79
N ASP A 214 -19.59 -8.58 -19.41
CA ASP A 214 -19.16 -7.34 -18.76
C ASP A 214 -19.14 -6.15 -19.75
N PRO A 215 -19.02 -4.90 -19.26
CA PRO A 215 -18.95 -3.73 -20.14
C PRO A 215 -17.79 -3.72 -21.15
N LEU A 216 -16.79 -4.58 -20.97
CA LEU A 216 -15.67 -4.77 -21.90
C LEU A 216 -15.94 -5.85 -22.95
N GLY A 217 -17.15 -6.44 -22.96
CA GLY A 217 -17.53 -7.50 -23.88
C GLY A 217 -17.03 -8.88 -23.50
N THR A 218 -16.46 -9.06 -22.31
CA THR A 218 -15.93 -10.35 -21.86
C THR A 218 -17.03 -11.18 -21.21
N VAL A 219 -17.13 -12.44 -21.61
CA VAL A 219 -18.05 -13.40 -20.96
C VAL A 219 -17.48 -13.81 -19.61
N ARG A 220 -18.16 -13.42 -18.53
CA ARG A 220 -17.85 -13.81 -17.16
C ARG A 220 -18.64 -15.04 -16.79
N LYS A 221 -17.94 -16.09 -16.33
CA LYS A 221 -18.54 -17.39 -16.01
C LYS A 221 -19.29 -17.39 -14.67
N TYR A 222 -18.88 -16.53 -13.75
CA TYR A 222 -19.46 -16.42 -12.41
C TYR A 222 -19.76 -14.94 -12.10
N PRO A 223 -20.68 -14.66 -11.16
CA PRO A 223 -20.94 -13.29 -10.73
C PRO A 223 -19.69 -12.69 -10.10
N THR A 224 -19.49 -11.39 -10.24
CA THR A 224 -18.32 -10.66 -9.72
C THR A 224 -18.70 -9.59 -8.71
N THR A 225 -19.99 -9.28 -8.56
CA THR A 225 -20.49 -8.14 -7.80
C THR A 225 -21.45 -8.60 -6.70
N LEU A 226 -21.28 -8.10 -5.47
CA LEU A 226 -22.28 -8.27 -4.41
C LEU A 226 -23.53 -7.45 -4.73
N TYR A 227 -24.70 -8.02 -4.43
CA TYR A 227 -25.94 -7.25 -4.36
C TYR A 227 -25.83 -6.30 -3.17
N PRO A 228 -25.87 -4.97 -3.38
CA PRO A 228 -25.58 -3.99 -2.34
C PRO A 228 -26.76 -3.83 -1.37
N ASP A 229 -26.96 -4.82 -0.50
CA ASP A 229 -27.97 -4.83 0.56
C ASP A 229 -27.35 -5.09 1.94
N GLY A 230 -28.21 -5.09 2.98
CA GLY A 230 -27.77 -5.34 4.35
C GLY A 230 -27.07 -6.70 4.54
N ARG A 231 -27.43 -7.73 3.77
CA ARG A 231 -26.79 -9.05 3.88
C ARG A 231 -25.38 -9.04 3.32
N ALA A 232 -25.13 -8.30 2.24
CA ALA A 232 -23.77 -8.10 1.74
C ALA A 232 -22.92 -7.33 2.76
N LEU A 233 -23.47 -6.30 3.40
CA LEU A 233 -22.77 -5.57 4.47
C LEU A 233 -22.48 -6.44 5.69
N ASP A 234 -23.44 -7.27 6.12
CA ASP A 234 -23.25 -8.20 7.24
C ASP A 234 -22.20 -9.27 6.91
N PHE A 235 -22.21 -9.77 5.68
CA PHE A 235 -21.19 -10.67 5.18
C PHE A 235 -19.80 -10.02 5.21
N MET A 236 -19.65 -8.80 4.66
CA MET A 236 -18.36 -8.10 4.69
C MET A 236 -17.88 -7.79 6.11
N ASP A 237 -18.79 -7.39 7.02
CA ASP A 237 -18.47 -7.18 8.44
C ASP A 237 -17.96 -8.47 9.10
N SER A 238 -18.51 -9.63 8.74
CA SER A 238 -18.03 -10.92 9.25
C SER A 238 -16.61 -11.26 8.77
N LEU A 239 -16.22 -10.84 7.56
CA LEU A 239 -14.86 -10.98 7.07
C LEU A 239 -13.92 -9.95 7.73
N TYR A 240 -14.38 -8.71 7.89
CA TYR A 240 -13.64 -7.64 8.56
C TYR A 240 -13.32 -7.99 10.02
N ALA A 241 -14.28 -8.60 10.73
CA ALA A 241 -14.09 -9.09 12.10
C ALA A 241 -12.91 -10.06 12.24
N GLN A 242 -12.64 -10.84 11.20
CA GLN A 242 -11.54 -11.80 11.19
C GLN A 242 -10.24 -11.19 10.66
N LEU A 243 -10.31 -10.34 9.64
CA LEU A 243 -9.15 -9.78 8.94
C LEU A 243 -8.51 -8.62 9.71
N LEU A 244 -9.30 -7.58 10.00
CA LEU A 244 -8.81 -6.27 10.43
C LEU A 244 -8.07 -6.27 11.78
N PRO A 245 -8.42 -7.11 12.77
CA PRO A 245 -7.65 -7.22 14.02
C PRO A 245 -6.19 -7.69 13.84
N ASN A 246 -5.81 -8.21 12.68
CA ASN A 246 -4.44 -8.64 12.41
C ASN A 246 -3.54 -7.52 11.86
N PHE A 247 -4.11 -6.33 11.61
CA PHE A 247 -3.40 -5.17 11.10
C PHE A 247 -3.45 -4.05 12.14
N GLU A 248 -2.29 -3.56 12.58
CA GLU A 248 -2.22 -2.52 13.61
C GLU A 248 -2.53 -1.12 13.07
N GLY A 249 -2.22 -0.84 11.79
CA GLY A 249 -2.43 0.46 11.15
C GLY A 249 -3.91 0.83 10.96
N GLU A 250 -4.22 2.12 10.91
CA GLU A 250 -5.60 2.61 10.77
C GLU A 250 -6.12 2.57 9.33
N ASN A 251 -5.24 2.53 8.33
CA ASN A 251 -5.67 2.58 6.93
C ASN A 251 -6.17 1.21 6.45
N PHE A 252 -7.23 1.21 5.64
CA PHE A 252 -7.80 0.02 5.02
C PHE A 252 -8.37 0.36 3.64
N ASN A 253 -7.92 -0.30 2.58
CA ASN A 253 -8.51 -0.11 1.25
C ASN A 253 -9.70 -1.06 1.06
N ILE A 254 -10.90 -0.52 0.89
CA ILE A 254 -12.14 -1.29 0.68
C ILE A 254 -12.42 -1.59 -0.80
N GLY A 255 -11.52 -1.17 -1.69
CA GLY A 255 -11.64 -1.29 -3.13
C GLY A 255 -12.80 -0.47 -3.68
N GLY A 256 -13.80 -1.14 -4.26
CA GLY A 256 -14.98 -0.51 -4.87
C GLY A 256 -14.87 -0.34 -6.39
N ASP A 257 -13.79 -0.87 -6.99
CA ASP A 257 -13.61 -0.88 -8.43
C ASP A 257 -14.45 -1.95 -9.12
N GLU A 258 -14.72 -1.72 -10.41
CA GLU A 258 -15.25 -2.71 -11.33
C GLU A 258 -16.48 -3.53 -10.87
N PRO A 259 -17.54 -2.93 -10.26
CA PRO A 259 -18.78 -3.65 -9.96
C PRO A 259 -19.61 -3.84 -11.25
N TRP A 260 -19.12 -4.69 -12.15
CA TRP A 260 -19.58 -4.79 -13.55
C TRP A 260 -21.07 -5.04 -13.72
N GLU A 261 -21.69 -5.78 -12.79
CA GLU A 261 -23.12 -6.16 -12.87
C GLU A 261 -24.04 -5.13 -12.22
N LEU A 262 -23.51 -4.11 -11.55
CA LEU A 262 -24.30 -3.19 -10.73
C LEU A 262 -25.38 -2.49 -11.57
N GLY A 263 -26.64 -2.72 -11.22
CA GLY A 263 -27.81 -2.21 -11.93
C GLY A 263 -28.28 -3.06 -13.11
N MET A 264 -27.58 -4.15 -13.44
CA MET A 264 -28.01 -5.11 -14.47
C MET A 264 -28.89 -6.22 -13.90
N GLY A 265 -28.74 -6.52 -12.61
CA GLY A 265 -29.43 -7.61 -11.93
C GLY A 265 -30.46 -7.10 -10.91
N ARG A 266 -30.35 -7.63 -9.69
CA ARG A 266 -31.30 -7.40 -8.60
C ARG A 266 -31.41 -5.94 -8.17
N SER A 267 -30.35 -5.15 -8.35
CA SER A 267 -30.38 -3.73 -7.99
C SER A 267 -30.98 -2.84 -9.07
N ARG A 268 -31.35 -3.36 -10.25
CA ARG A 268 -31.90 -2.56 -11.36
C ARG A 268 -33.00 -1.59 -10.95
N ALA A 269 -34.07 -2.08 -10.32
CA ALA A 269 -35.19 -1.24 -9.89
C ALA A 269 -34.77 -0.18 -8.86
N ARG A 270 -33.81 -0.52 -7.99
CA ARG A 270 -33.25 0.41 -6.98
C ARG A 270 -32.40 1.49 -7.66
N CYS A 271 -31.57 1.12 -8.63
CA CYS A 271 -30.81 2.06 -9.44
C CYS A 271 -31.73 3.02 -10.21
N GLU A 272 -32.85 2.54 -10.75
CA GLU A 272 -33.84 3.39 -11.42
C GLU A 272 -34.51 4.38 -10.45
N ALA A 273 -34.70 4.00 -9.18
CA ALA A 273 -35.32 4.85 -8.14
C ALA A 273 -34.34 5.82 -7.44
N GLU A 274 -33.06 5.47 -7.31
CA GLU A 274 -32.05 6.21 -6.52
C GLU A 274 -31.10 7.06 -7.38
N GLY A 275 -31.55 7.55 -8.53
CA GLY A 275 -30.75 8.44 -9.38
C GLY A 275 -29.61 7.74 -10.13
N GLY A 276 -29.72 6.43 -10.36
CA GLY A 276 -28.78 5.61 -11.09
C GLY A 276 -27.92 4.70 -10.20
N LYS A 277 -27.01 3.95 -10.84
CA LYS A 277 -26.15 2.97 -10.15
C LYS A 277 -25.21 3.61 -9.11
N TYR A 278 -24.85 4.87 -9.27
CA TYR A 278 -23.89 5.55 -8.38
C TYR A 278 -24.50 5.91 -7.02
N GLY A 279 -25.80 6.19 -6.93
CA GLY A 279 -26.48 6.37 -5.64
C GLY A 279 -26.44 5.08 -4.82
N VAL A 280 -26.75 3.94 -5.46
CA VAL A 280 -26.68 2.61 -4.87
C VAL A 280 -25.24 2.24 -4.46
N TYR A 281 -24.25 2.54 -5.31
CA TYR A 281 -22.83 2.35 -5.03
C TYR A 281 -22.40 3.13 -3.78
N ILE A 282 -22.65 4.45 -3.75
CA ILE A 282 -22.23 5.32 -2.66
C ILE A 282 -22.84 4.86 -1.33
N ALA A 283 -24.14 4.54 -1.33
CA ALA A 283 -24.81 4.01 -0.14
C ALA A 283 -24.14 2.73 0.39
N HIS A 284 -23.72 1.82 -0.50
CA HIS A 284 -22.99 0.62 -0.11
C HIS A 284 -21.60 0.93 0.45
N MET A 285 -20.84 1.81 -0.21
CA MET A 285 -19.50 2.22 0.24
C MET A 285 -19.53 2.89 1.63
N LEU A 286 -20.57 3.70 1.91
CA LEU A 286 -20.80 4.27 3.23
C LEU A 286 -21.10 3.19 4.29
N GLY A 287 -21.88 2.16 3.92
CA GLY A 287 -22.10 1.00 4.77
C GLY A 287 -20.80 0.25 5.08
N LEU A 288 -19.95 0.00 4.08
CA LEU A 288 -18.64 -0.65 4.27
C LEU A 288 -17.73 0.18 5.18
N ARG A 289 -17.70 1.52 4.99
CA ARG A 289 -16.99 2.45 5.87
C ARG A 289 -17.46 2.33 7.31
N GLU A 290 -18.77 2.30 7.55
CA GLU A 290 -19.32 2.16 8.91
C GLU A 290 -18.87 0.85 9.58
N ARG A 291 -18.87 -0.27 8.84
CA ARG A 291 -18.37 -1.55 9.36
C ARG A 291 -16.86 -1.50 9.65
N ALA A 292 -16.07 -0.93 8.75
CA ALA A 292 -14.63 -0.76 8.94
C ALA A 292 -14.30 0.12 10.18
N ALA A 293 -15.09 1.17 10.43
CA ALA A 293 -14.92 2.07 11.57
C ALA A 293 -15.07 1.36 12.93
N LYS A 294 -15.87 0.28 13.01
CA LYS A 294 -15.98 -0.55 14.24
C LYS A 294 -14.64 -1.15 14.67
N TYR A 295 -13.71 -1.32 13.73
CA TYR A 295 -12.37 -1.87 13.96
C TYR A 295 -11.28 -0.80 13.95
N GLY A 296 -11.67 0.48 14.10
CA GLY A 296 -10.75 1.62 14.13
C GLY A 296 -10.10 1.93 12.78
N LYS A 297 -10.71 1.51 11.66
CA LYS A 297 -10.15 1.74 10.33
C LYS A 297 -10.72 2.98 9.65
N LYS A 298 -9.84 3.72 8.98
CA LYS A 298 -10.13 4.77 7.98
C LYS A 298 -10.00 4.16 6.60
N VAL A 299 -10.97 4.42 5.74
CA VAL A 299 -11.07 3.70 4.47
C VAL A 299 -10.46 4.48 3.32
N CYS A 300 -9.69 3.78 2.49
CA CYS A 300 -9.35 4.20 1.15
C CYS A 300 -10.19 3.41 0.13
N PHE A 301 -10.39 3.95 -1.06
CA PHE A 301 -11.17 3.30 -2.12
C PHE A 301 -10.71 3.77 -3.49
N TRP A 302 -10.97 2.99 -4.55
CA TRP A 302 -10.59 3.38 -5.91
C TRP A 302 -11.46 4.53 -6.43
N ALA A 303 -10.84 5.51 -7.08
CA ALA A 303 -11.47 6.78 -7.43
C ALA A 303 -12.41 6.73 -8.65
N ASP A 304 -12.64 5.55 -9.24
CA ASP A 304 -13.40 5.34 -10.49
C ASP A 304 -14.71 6.12 -10.54
N VAL A 305 -15.48 6.08 -9.45
CA VAL A 305 -16.78 6.76 -9.35
C VAL A 305 -16.63 8.27 -9.27
N LEU A 306 -15.60 8.77 -8.59
CA LEU A 306 -15.36 10.22 -8.50
C LEU A 306 -14.97 10.82 -9.84
N MET A 307 -14.33 10.04 -10.72
CA MET A 307 -13.98 10.49 -12.07
C MET A 307 -15.19 10.66 -13.00
N GLN A 308 -16.40 10.26 -12.58
CA GLN A 308 -17.61 10.36 -13.39
C GLN A 308 -18.36 11.69 -13.21
N SER A 309 -18.38 12.23 -11.99
CA SER A 309 -19.04 13.49 -11.66
C SER A 309 -18.53 14.06 -10.34
N PRO A 310 -18.28 15.38 -10.25
CA PRO A 310 -17.83 16.02 -9.01
C PRO A 310 -18.87 15.94 -7.89
N GLU A 311 -20.17 15.87 -8.23
CA GLU A 311 -21.27 15.78 -7.25
C GLU A 311 -21.15 14.54 -6.35
N TYR A 312 -20.55 13.45 -6.85
CA TYR A 312 -20.35 12.24 -6.04
C TYR A 312 -19.30 12.43 -4.95
N SER A 313 -18.37 13.37 -5.12
CA SER A 313 -17.40 13.75 -4.09
C SER A 313 -18.10 14.35 -2.87
N GLU A 314 -19.15 15.14 -3.10
CA GLU A 314 -19.92 15.82 -2.04
C GLU A 314 -20.72 14.83 -1.18
N LEU A 315 -21.02 13.65 -1.71
CA LEU A 315 -21.75 12.59 -1.00
C LEU A 315 -20.83 11.71 -0.13
N LEU A 316 -19.50 11.85 -0.25
CA LEU A 316 -18.53 11.04 0.48
C LEU A 316 -17.89 11.83 1.65
N PRO A 317 -17.97 11.32 2.90
CA PRO A 317 -17.31 11.92 4.05
C PRO A 317 -15.82 12.17 3.84
N CYS A 318 -15.28 13.28 4.33
CA CYS A 318 -13.87 13.68 4.12
C CYS A 318 -12.82 12.67 4.62
N ASP A 319 -13.18 11.75 5.52
CA ASP A 319 -12.29 10.73 6.05
C ASP A 319 -12.16 9.47 5.16
N MET A 320 -12.81 9.45 4.00
CA MET A 320 -12.57 8.45 2.96
C MET A 320 -11.52 8.95 1.97
N THR A 321 -10.43 8.23 1.77
CA THR A 321 -9.35 8.66 0.86
C THR A 321 -9.47 7.97 -0.50
N PRO A 322 -9.84 8.69 -1.58
CA PRO A 322 -9.84 8.12 -2.92
C PRO A 322 -8.42 7.85 -3.41
N ILE A 323 -8.28 6.80 -4.21
CA ILE A 323 -7.03 6.38 -4.85
C ILE A 323 -7.22 6.45 -6.36
N LEU A 324 -6.55 7.42 -6.98
CA LEU A 324 -6.51 7.59 -8.43
C LEU A 324 -5.52 6.59 -9.02
N TRP A 325 -6.00 5.64 -9.83
CA TRP A 325 -5.15 4.63 -10.44
C TRP A 325 -4.95 4.87 -11.94
N GLY A 326 -3.75 4.56 -12.41
CA GLY A 326 -3.33 4.74 -13.79
C GLY A 326 -2.14 3.86 -14.10
N TYR A 327 -2.14 3.15 -15.22
CA TYR A 327 -1.20 2.05 -15.40
C TYR A 327 -0.35 2.14 -16.67
N TYR A 328 -0.79 2.92 -17.65
CA TYR A 328 -0.16 3.02 -18.96
C TYR A 328 0.58 4.35 -19.10
N LEU A 329 1.58 4.38 -19.99
CA LEU A 329 2.45 5.54 -20.20
C LEU A 329 1.70 6.81 -20.61
N ASP A 330 0.58 6.65 -21.32
CA ASP A 330 -0.28 7.73 -21.80
C ASP A 330 -1.38 8.11 -20.80
N HIS A 331 -1.34 7.58 -19.57
CA HIS A 331 -2.32 7.92 -18.56
C HIS A 331 -2.23 9.42 -18.19
N PRO A 332 -3.34 10.18 -18.24
CA PRO A 332 -3.32 11.64 -18.12
C PRO A 332 -3.27 12.10 -16.66
N TYR A 333 -2.17 11.80 -15.96
CA TYR A 333 -2.02 12.13 -14.54
C TYR A 333 -2.18 13.61 -14.22
N GLU A 334 -1.65 14.52 -15.05
CA GLU A 334 -1.75 15.95 -14.79
C GLU A 334 -3.21 16.44 -14.78
N GLU A 335 -4.00 16.00 -15.75
CA GLU A 335 -5.43 16.32 -15.86
C GLU A 335 -6.21 15.71 -14.70
N GLN A 336 -6.05 14.41 -14.45
CA GLN A 336 -6.82 13.71 -13.42
C GLN A 336 -6.44 14.13 -12.00
N CYS A 337 -5.16 14.37 -11.71
CA CYS A 337 -4.74 14.93 -10.44
C CYS A 337 -5.26 16.36 -10.26
N SER A 338 -5.30 17.17 -11.32
CA SER A 338 -5.89 18.52 -11.27
C SER A 338 -7.39 18.47 -11.00
N TYR A 339 -8.10 17.53 -11.63
CA TYR A 339 -9.51 17.26 -11.37
C TYR A 339 -9.75 16.86 -9.90
N MET A 340 -9.01 15.85 -9.41
CA MET A 340 -9.10 15.37 -8.02
C MET A 340 -8.77 16.47 -7.01
N LYS A 341 -7.76 17.30 -7.28
CA LYS A 341 -7.46 18.48 -6.47
C LYS A 341 -8.63 19.49 -6.47
N GLY A 342 -9.29 19.67 -7.61
CA GLY A 342 -10.49 20.49 -7.75
C GLY A 342 -11.68 20.03 -6.90
N LEU A 343 -11.73 18.74 -6.54
CA LEU A 343 -12.73 18.19 -5.61
C LEU A 343 -12.50 18.59 -4.14
N GLY A 344 -11.35 19.21 -3.82
CA GLY A 344 -11.06 19.74 -2.49
C GLY A 344 -10.80 18.66 -1.42
N ARG A 345 -10.29 17.49 -1.82
CA ARG A 345 -10.02 16.37 -0.92
C ARG A 345 -8.60 15.83 -1.11
N ASP A 346 -8.05 15.25 -0.05
CA ASP A 346 -6.81 14.49 -0.14
C ASP A 346 -7.04 13.18 -0.89
N PHE A 347 -6.07 12.77 -1.71
CA PHE A 347 -6.13 11.56 -2.51
C PHE A 347 -4.74 10.93 -2.64
N LEU A 348 -4.72 9.63 -2.95
CA LEU A 348 -3.50 8.90 -3.30
C LEU A 348 -3.46 8.66 -4.81
N VAL A 349 -2.26 8.47 -5.35
CA VAL A 349 -2.05 8.07 -6.75
C VAL A 349 -1.41 6.68 -6.77
N ALA A 350 -1.95 5.77 -7.57
CA ALA A 350 -1.51 4.39 -7.70
C ALA A 350 -1.05 4.11 -9.15
N PRO A 351 0.22 4.42 -9.48
CA PRO A 351 0.81 4.02 -10.74
C PRO A 351 1.05 2.51 -10.81
N GLY A 352 1.00 1.94 -12.01
CA GLY A 352 1.26 0.52 -12.24
C GLY A 352 2.73 0.19 -12.46
N THR A 353 3.19 -0.96 -11.95
CA THR A 353 4.53 -1.52 -12.25
C THR A 353 4.58 -2.32 -13.55
N SER A 354 3.46 -2.39 -14.28
CA SER A 354 3.31 -3.12 -15.55
C SER A 354 3.66 -4.61 -15.50
N THR A 355 3.56 -5.25 -14.33
CA THR A 355 3.91 -6.67 -14.11
C THR A 355 2.75 -7.67 -14.25
N TRP A 356 1.55 -7.26 -14.67
CA TRP A 356 0.42 -8.16 -14.97
C TRP A 356 0.42 -8.61 -16.44
N ASN A 357 -0.30 -9.71 -16.74
CA ASN A 357 -0.40 -10.33 -18.07
C ASN A 357 0.96 -10.66 -18.73
N SER A 358 2.00 -10.89 -17.92
CA SER A 358 3.35 -11.20 -18.38
C SER A 358 4.06 -12.11 -17.37
N PHE A 359 5.08 -12.84 -17.82
CA PHE A 359 5.98 -13.59 -16.95
C PHE A 359 7.13 -12.73 -16.37
N GLY A 360 7.33 -11.53 -16.91
CA GLY A 360 8.34 -10.55 -16.47
C GLY A 360 7.88 -9.11 -16.65
N SER A 361 8.73 -8.15 -16.31
CA SER A 361 8.40 -6.72 -16.44
C SER A 361 8.22 -6.31 -17.90
N ARG A 362 7.16 -5.55 -18.19
CA ARG A 362 6.92 -4.93 -19.50
C ARG A 362 7.50 -3.52 -19.51
N TRP A 363 8.81 -3.44 -19.76
CA TRP A 363 9.57 -2.17 -19.72
C TRP A 363 9.15 -1.16 -20.79
N ASP A 364 8.52 -1.63 -21.87
CA ASP A 364 7.91 -0.79 -22.91
C ASP A 364 6.61 -0.11 -22.44
N CYS A 365 6.08 -0.51 -21.29
CA CYS A 365 4.85 0.00 -20.67
C CYS A 365 5.09 0.62 -19.29
N ALA A 366 6.35 0.76 -18.85
CA ALA A 366 6.72 1.13 -17.49
C ALA A 366 7.40 2.51 -17.41
#